data_AF-A0A6N4X4P8-F1
#
_entry.id   AF-A0A6N4X4P8-F1
#
_cell.length_a   1.000
_cell.length_b   1.000
_cell.length_c   1.000
_cell.angle_alpha   90.00
_cell.angle_beta   90.00
_cell.angle_gamma   90.00
#
_symmetry.space_group_name_H-M   'P 1'
#
loop_
_entity.id
_entity.type
_entity.pdbx_description
1 polymer ?
#
loop_
_entity_poly.entity_id
_entity_poly.type
_entity_poly.pdbx_seq_one_letter_code
_entity_poly.pdbx_strand_id
1 'polypeptide(L)'
;MKPLIIILFLISFSVDGQKVYKTPSGQKYHLSSCRMVKNVSSSLDVSNAIEQGLQPCKICKPPRSLQSSYSFMSSTKKVNGVDEGNRCLGTTKTGARCKRYTRIGNDYCFQHVP
;
A
#
# COMPACT_ATOMS: atom_id res chain seq x y z
N MET A 1 48.94 13.99 10.86
CA MET A 1 48.00 14.18 11.98
C MET A 1 46.95 15.28 11.76
N LYS A 2 47.22 16.34 10.97
CA LYS A 2 46.24 17.43 10.73
C LYS A 2 45.02 17.14 9.83
N PRO A 3 45.01 16.18 8.87
CA PRO A 3 43.86 16.04 7.95
C PRO A 3 42.69 15.24 8.55
N LEU A 4 42.94 14.47 9.62
CA LEU A 4 41.90 13.65 10.27
C LEU A 4 40.84 14.48 11.00
N ILE A 5 41.20 15.68 11.48
CA ILE A 5 40.27 16.59 12.17
C ILE A 5 39.33 17.29 11.17
N ILE A 6 39.79 17.54 9.94
CA ILE A 6 39.03 18.23 8.89
C ILE A 6 37.90 17.34 8.36
N ILE A 7 38.14 16.02 8.27
CA ILE A 7 37.15 15.04 7.82
C ILE A 7 35.99 14.91 8.82
N LEU A 8 36.27 15.03 10.12
CA LEU A 8 35.25 14.91 11.18
C LEU A 8 34.25 16.09 11.18
N PHE A 9 34.66 17.27 10.70
CA PHE A 9 33.83 18.48 10.69
C PHE A 9 32.83 18.52 9.51
N LEU A 10 33.05 17.74 8.45
CA LEU A 10 32.22 17.73 7.23
C LEU A 10 30.99 16.82 7.30
N ILE A 11 30.82 16.06 8.39
CA ILE A 11 29.78 15.00 8.49
C ILE A 11 28.46 15.54 9.09
N SER A 12 28.41 16.81 9.50
CA SER A 12 27.21 17.45 10.04
C SER A 12 26.21 17.85 8.94
N PHE A 13 25.72 16.89 8.15
CA PHE A 13 24.57 17.09 7.27
C PHE A 13 23.29 16.79 8.06
N SER A 14 22.50 17.83 8.32
CA SER A 14 21.14 17.67 8.86
C SER A 14 20.25 17.07 7.76
N VAL A 15 19.71 15.88 8.02
CA VAL A 15 18.76 15.22 7.11
C VAL A 15 17.37 15.77 7.39
N ASP A 16 16.85 16.58 6.47
CA ASP A 16 15.45 17.01 6.51
C ASP A 16 14.51 15.88 6.03
N GLY A 17 13.49 15.58 6.83
CA GLY A 17 12.49 14.56 6.53
C GLY A 17 11.48 14.99 5.45
N GLN A 18 10.78 14.02 4.85
CA GLN A 18 9.64 14.33 3.98
C GLN A 18 8.49 14.92 4.82
N LYS A 19 8.01 16.09 4.39
CA LYS A 19 6.87 16.78 5.02
C LYS A 19 5.55 16.28 4.44
N VAL A 20 4.60 15.98 5.32
CA VAL A 20 3.19 15.68 5.03
C VAL A 20 2.27 16.63 5.79
N TYR A 21 0.97 16.58 5.50
CA TYR A 21 -0.01 17.54 6.01
C TYR A 21 -1.11 16.82 6.79
N LYS A 22 -1.50 17.38 7.94
CA LYS A 22 -2.62 16.90 8.78
C LYS A 22 -3.73 17.93 8.80
N THR A 23 -4.98 17.48 8.75
CA THR A 23 -6.15 18.36 8.93
C THR A 23 -6.56 18.40 10.41
N PRO A 24 -7.17 19.49 10.91
CA PRO A 24 -7.55 19.63 12.33
C PRO A 24 -8.48 18.51 12.85
N SER A 25 -9.35 18.00 11.97
CA SER A 25 -10.33 16.95 12.28
C SER A 25 -9.78 15.52 12.02
N GLY A 26 -8.59 15.39 11.43
CA GLY A 26 -8.16 14.16 10.79
C GLY A 26 -7.26 13.25 11.65
N GLN A 27 -7.61 11.96 11.67
CA GLN A 27 -6.72 10.85 12.03
C GLN A 27 -5.80 10.44 10.86
N LYS A 28 -5.67 11.29 9.83
CA LYS A 28 -4.99 10.97 8.59
C LYS A 28 -4.00 12.06 8.19
N TYR A 29 -2.92 11.65 7.54
CA TYR A 29 -1.97 12.55 6.89
C TYR A 29 -2.10 12.50 5.37
N HIS A 30 -1.69 13.58 4.71
CA HIS A 30 -2.01 13.91 3.34
C HIS A 30 -0.79 14.49 2.60
N LEU A 31 -0.82 14.45 1.27
CA LEU A 31 0.08 15.23 0.41
C LEU A 31 -0.42 16.68 0.29
N SER A 32 0.48 17.62 -0.02
CA SER A 32 0.13 19.03 -0.30
C SER A 32 -0.91 19.17 -1.41
N SER A 33 -0.94 18.25 -2.36
CA SER A 33 -1.88 18.22 -3.49
C SER A 33 -3.27 17.67 -3.13
N CYS A 34 -3.50 17.20 -1.90
CA CYS A 34 -4.78 16.63 -1.52
C CYS A 34 -5.86 17.71 -1.38
N ARG A 35 -7.03 17.49 -1.98
CA ARG A 35 -8.20 18.40 -1.86
C ARG A 35 -8.56 18.74 -0.41
N MET A 36 -8.30 17.82 0.53
CA MET A 36 -8.65 17.98 1.94
C MET A 36 -7.75 18.95 2.71
N VAL A 37 -6.55 19.28 2.20
CA VAL A 37 -5.57 20.13 2.90
C VAL A 37 -5.49 21.55 2.35
N LYS A 38 -6.27 21.87 1.32
CA LYS A 38 -6.18 23.14 0.57
C LYS A 38 -6.37 24.38 1.44
N ASN A 39 -7.24 24.31 2.45
CA ASN A 39 -7.61 25.48 3.27
C ASN A 39 -7.25 25.34 4.75
N VAL A 40 -7.11 24.11 5.26
CA VAL A 40 -6.94 23.82 6.69
C VAL A 40 -6.00 22.63 6.89
N SER A 41 -4.70 22.92 6.99
CA SER A 41 -3.72 21.89 7.32
C SER A 41 -2.49 22.43 8.04
N SER A 42 -1.86 21.57 8.84
CA SER A 42 -0.54 21.79 9.42
C SER A 42 0.47 20.80 8.84
N SER A 43 1.68 21.28 8.55
CA SER A 43 2.78 20.43 8.09
C SER A 43 3.42 19.69 9.26
N LEU A 44 3.75 18.42 9.05
CA LEU A 44 4.49 17.57 9.98
C LEU A 44 5.34 16.56 9.21
N ASP A 45 6.39 16.02 9.85
CA ASP A 45 7.18 14.95 9.23
C ASP A 45 6.38 13.64 9.14
N VAL A 46 6.66 12.84 8.10
CA VAL A 46 6.04 11.52 7.93
C VAL A 46 6.27 10.62 9.14
N SER A 47 7.48 10.63 9.71
CA SER A 47 7.81 9.85 10.90
C SER A 47 6.96 10.26 12.10
N ASN A 48 6.88 11.56 12.37
CA ASN A 48 6.03 12.15 13.42
C ASN A 48 4.55 11.80 13.19
N ALA A 49 4.09 11.77 11.95
CA ALA A 49 2.71 11.39 11.63
C ALA A 49 2.40 9.94 12.02
N ILE A 50 3.35 9.04 11.77
CA ILE A 50 3.22 7.61 12.07
C ILE A 50 3.32 7.36 13.58
N GLU A 51 4.24 8.03 14.27
CA GLU A 51 4.33 7.99 15.73
C GLU A 51 3.06 8.48 16.41
N GLN A 52 2.41 9.51 15.84
CA GLN A 52 1.08 9.97 16.27
C GLN A 52 -0.08 9.01 15.90
N GLY A 53 0.20 7.87 15.27
CA GLY A 53 -0.79 6.88 14.86
C GLY A 53 -1.66 7.31 13.67
N LEU A 54 -1.27 8.36 12.94
CA LEU A 54 -2.02 8.85 11.79
C LEU A 54 -1.94 7.87 10.62
N GLN A 55 -3.06 7.68 9.93
CA GLN A 55 -3.15 6.80 8.77
C GLN A 55 -2.95 7.57 7.46
N PRO A 56 -2.36 6.97 6.41
CA PRO A 56 -2.27 7.64 5.13
C PRO A 56 -3.66 7.85 4.52
N CYS A 57 -3.84 9.02 3.90
CA CYS A 57 -5.06 9.31 3.17
C CYS A 57 -5.25 8.34 2.00
N LYS A 58 -6.44 7.72 1.89
CA LYS A 58 -6.79 6.82 0.78
C LYS A 58 -6.95 7.53 -0.57
N ILE A 59 -7.15 8.85 -0.55
CA ILE A 59 -7.38 9.68 -1.75
C ILE A 59 -6.04 10.03 -2.40
N CYS A 60 -5.15 10.71 -1.66
CA CYS A 60 -3.86 11.12 -2.20
C CYS A 60 -2.74 10.07 -2.01
N LYS A 61 -3.02 8.97 -1.30
CA LYS A 61 -2.14 7.80 -1.11
C LYS A 61 -0.67 8.19 -0.83
N PRO A 62 -0.40 8.97 0.23
CA PRO A 62 0.96 9.37 0.55
C PRO A 62 1.81 8.13 0.92
N PRO A 63 3.11 8.11 0.56
CA PRO A 63 3.99 7.01 0.94
C PRO A 63 4.19 6.98 2.46
N ARG A 64 4.21 5.78 3.06
CA ARG A 64 4.40 5.57 4.51
C ARG A 64 5.86 5.76 4.95
N SER A 65 6.83 5.51 4.10
CA SER A 65 8.24 5.81 4.35
C SER A 65 9.00 5.72 3.03
N LEU A 66 10.20 6.33 2.98
CA LEU A 66 11.12 6.21 1.83
C LEU A 66 11.52 4.76 1.52
N GLN A 67 11.25 3.78 2.39
CA GLN A 67 11.49 2.37 2.08
C GLN A 67 10.48 1.79 1.07
N SER A 68 9.33 2.45 0.86
CA SER A 68 8.33 1.96 -0.09
C SER A 68 8.67 2.23 -1.55
N SER A 69 9.56 3.18 -1.86
CA SER A 69 10.00 3.40 -3.26
C SER A 69 11.05 2.40 -3.72
N TYR A 70 11.61 1.59 -2.80
CA TYR A 70 12.39 0.39 -3.12
C TYR A 70 11.61 -0.92 -2.85
N SER A 71 10.32 -0.83 -2.51
CA SER A 71 9.43 -1.99 -2.46
C SER A 71 8.82 -2.25 -3.84
N PHE A 72 9.69 -2.68 -4.75
CA PHE A 72 9.33 -3.40 -5.97
C PHE A 72 8.78 -4.80 -5.66
N MET A 73 8.08 -5.05 -4.56
CA MET A 73 7.49 -6.37 -4.30
C MET A 73 6.12 -6.28 -3.61
N SER A 74 5.11 -6.35 -4.48
CA SER A 74 3.95 -7.24 -4.35
C SER A 74 3.10 -7.11 -3.08
N SER A 75 2.11 -6.23 -3.13
CA SER A 75 0.85 -6.53 -2.44
C SER A 75 0.20 -7.73 -3.15
N THR A 76 0.08 -8.87 -2.46
CA THR A 76 -0.65 -10.03 -2.99
C THR A 76 -2.07 -9.60 -3.36
N LYS A 77 -2.43 -9.74 -4.65
CA LYS A 77 -3.76 -9.45 -5.18
C LYS A 77 -4.80 -10.21 -4.36
N LYS A 78 -5.66 -9.49 -3.62
CA LYS A 78 -6.85 -10.08 -3.00
C LYS A 78 -7.72 -10.64 -4.13
N VAL A 79 -7.74 -11.96 -4.29
CA VAL A 79 -8.68 -12.63 -5.18
C VAL A 79 -10.02 -12.77 -4.47
N ASN A 80 -11.12 -12.57 -5.19
CA ASN A 80 -12.45 -12.83 -4.68
C ASN A 80 -12.69 -14.34 -4.80
N GLY A 81 -12.35 -15.08 -3.75
CA GLY A 81 -12.59 -16.50 -3.68
C GLY A 81 -12.31 -17.04 -2.29
N VAL A 82 -13.22 -17.85 -1.77
CA VAL A 82 -12.96 -18.68 -0.59
C VAL A 82 -12.13 -19.88 -1.04
N ASP A 83 -11.06 -20.24 -0.31
CA ASP A 83 -10.30 -21.49 -0.57
C ASP A 83 -11.06 -22.69 0.00
N GLU A 84 -12.31 -22.82 -0.44
CA GLU A 84 -13.19 -23.93 -0.14
C GLU A 84 -13.35 -24.71 -1.44
N GLY A 85 -12.76 -25.89 -1.48
CA GLY A 85 -12.83 -26.73 -2.65
C GLY A 85 -14.27 -27.20 -2.91
N ASN A 86 -14.74 -27.07 -4.14
CA ASN A 86 -16.02 -27.61 -4.57
C ASN A 86 -15.96 -28.21 -5.99
N ARG A 87 -17.04 -28.89 -6.40
CA ARG A 87 -17.13 -29.43 -7.76
C ARG A 87 -17.59 -28.32 -8.71
N CYS A 88 -16.85 -28.17 -9.82
CA CYS A 88 -17.12 -27.19 -10.87
C CYS A 88 -18.60 -27.17 -11.29
N LEU A 89 -19.19 -25.98 -11.37
CA LEU A 89 -20.59 -25.78 -11.77
C LEU A 89 -20.83 -25.90 -13.28
N GLY A 90 -19.78 -25.80 -14.10
CA GLY A 90 -19.88 -25.82 -15.56
C GLY A 90 -20.43 -27.11 -16.18
N THR A 91 -20.99 -26.99 -17.38
CA THR A 91 -21.56 -28.09 -18.17
C THR A 91 -20.70 -28.36 -19.40
N THR A 92 -20.36 -29.63 -19.63
CA THR A 92 -19.55 -30.06 -20.77
C THR A 92 -20.33 -29.96 -22.08
N LYS A 93 -19.62 -30.01 -23.23
CA LYS A 93 -20.24 -29.97 -24.56
C LYS A 93 -21.30 -31.06 -24.80
N THR A 94 -21.20 -32.19 -24.11
CA THR A 94 -22.16 -33.29 -24.18
C THR A 94 -23.36 -33.12 -23.24
N GLY A 95 -23.48 -31.98 -22.55
CA GLY A 95 -24.59 -31.67 -21.64
C GLY A 95 -24.42 -32.24 -20.23
N ALA A 96 -23.38 -33.04 -19.97
CA ALA A 96 -23.12 -33.57 -18.63
C ALA A 96 -22.43 -32.53 -17.73
N ARG A 97 -22.76 -32.52 -16.44
CA ARG A 97 -22.11 -31.66 -15.44
C ARG A 97 -20.63 -31.99 -15.31
N CYS A 98 -19.78 -30.97 -15.22
CA CYS A 98 -18.35 -31.13 -15.04
C CYS A 98 -18.03 -31.85 -13.72
N LYS A 99 -17.16 -32.87 -13.80
CA LYS A 99 -16.74 -33.66 -12.63
C LYS A 99 -15.46 -33.12 -11.97
N ARG A 100 -14.83 -32.08 -12.55
CA ARG A 100 -13.58 -31.51 -12.02
C ARG A 100 -13.83 -30.77 -10.71
N TYR A 101 -12.90 -30.92 -9.77
CA TYR A 101 -12.87 -30.18 -8.52
C TYR A 101 -12.11 -28.87 -8.71
N THR A 102 -12.56 -27.77 -8.10
CA THR A 102 -11.96 -26.45 -8.19
C THR A 102 -11.84 -25.82 -6.81
N ARG A 103 -10.78 -25.05 -6.61
CA ARG A 103 -10.58 -24.17 -5.45
C ARG A 103 -10.52 -22.70 -5.88
N ILE A 104 -10.83 -22.44 -7.16
CA ILE A 104 -10.96 -21.10 -7.69
C ILE A 104 -12.29 -20.59 -7.15
N GLY A 105 -12.29 -19.55 -6.33
CA GLY A 105 -13.51 -19.14 -5.65
C GLY A 105 -14.55 -18.41 -6.51
N ASN A 106 -14.54 -18.66 -7.82
CA ASN A 106 -15.68 -18.43 -8.71
C ASN A 106 -16.47 -19.72 -9.00
N ASP A 107 -16.16 -20.85 -8.36
CA ASP A 107 -16.85 -22.15 -8.47
C ASP A 107 -16.74 -22.85 -9.85
N TYR A 108 -15.89 -22.33 -10.74
CA TYR A 108 -15.62 -22.94 -12.04
C TYR A 108 -14.17 -23.44 -12.13
N CYS A 109 -13.98 -24.54 -12.87
CA CYS A 109 -12.64 -24.99 -13.23
C CYS A 109 -12.07 -24.14 -14.39
N PHE A 110 -10.78 -24.26 -14.65
CA PHE A 110 -10.07 -23.55 -15.73
C PHE A 110 -10.62 -23.78 -17.15
N GLN A 111 -11.47 -24.80 -17.36
CA GLN A 111 -12.12 -25.06 -18.65
C GLN A 111 -13.50 -24.40 -18.79
N HIS A 112 -14.07 -23.93 -17.68
CA HIS A 112 -15.42 -23.35 -17.63
C HIS A 112 -15.39 -21.96 -16.97
N VAL A 113 -14.31 -21.20 -17.18
CA VAL A 113 -14.22 -19.83 -16.65
C VAL A 113 -15.28 -18.96 -17.34
N PRO A 114 -16.16 -18.26 -16.59
CA PRO A 114 -17.16 -17.37 -17.15
C PRO A 114 -16.53 -16.15 -17.85
#